data_AF-A0A965G176-F1
#
_entry.id   AF-A0A965G176-F1
#
_cell.length_a   1.000
_cell.length_b   1.000
_cell.length_c   1.000
_cell.angle_alpha   90.00
_cell.angle_beta   90.00
_cell.angle_gamma   90.00
#
_symmetry.space_group_name_H-M   'P 1'
#
loop_
_entity.id
_entity.type
_entity.pdbx_description
1 polymer ?
#
loop_
_entity_poly.entity_id
_entity_poly.type
_entity_poly.pdbx_seq_one_letter_code
_entity_poly.pdbx_strand_id
1 'polypeptide(L)'
;MPELAEVEYFRRRWNPGVGRKVEKAFLNPKARIGRDVEVKAMTKALVGAKLIESLAAAKQMAFRFTHGAWLGVHLGMTGRLEAGEADREPTPYDHFKLTMSGGKELIFVDPRQFGRVLFWQGVGVPPWWSKIPPAI
;
A
#
# COMPACT_ATOMS: atom_id res chain seq x y z
N MET A 1 -1.59 -2.89 -18.54
CA MET A 1 -2.51 -2.69 -17.39
C MET A 1 -2.50 -4.01 -16.66
N PRO A 2 -2.10 -4.06 -15.38
CA PRO A 2 -2.09 -5.31 -14.63
C PRO A 2 -3.49 -5.90 -14.54
N GLU A 3 -3.61 -7.21 -14.79
CA GLU A 3 -4.83 -7.97 -14.57
C GLU A 3 -4.76 -8.68 -13.21
N LEU A 4 -5.80 -9.42 -12.84
CA LEU A 4 -5.94 -10.00 -11.50
C LEU A 4 -4.73 -10.87 -11.09
N ALA A 5 -4.15 -11.62 -12.03
CA ALA A 5 -2.98 -12.45 -11.76
C ALA A 5 -1.76 -11.60 -11.36
N GLU A 6 -1.49 -10.51 -12.06
CA GLU A 6 -0.40 -9.59 -11.70
C GLU A 6 -0.71 -8.84 -10.40
N VAL A 7 -1.96 -8.46 -10.17
CA VAL A 7 -2.40 -7.79 -8.93
C VAL A 7 -2.16 -8.71 -7.74
N GLU A 8 -2.54 -9.99 -7.84
CA GLU A 8 -2.28 -10.98 -6.78
C GLU A 8 -0.77 -11.20 -6.60
N TYR A 9 0.00 -11.31 -7.68
CA TYR A 9 1.46 -11.41 -7.61
C TYR A 9 2.09 -10.23 -6.86
N PHE A 10 1.74 -8.99 -7.23
CA PHE A 10 2.29 -7.79 -6.60
C PHE A 10 1.80 -7.61 -5.16
N ARG A 11 0.55 -7.96 -4.84
CA ARG A 11 0.05 -7.98 -3.46
C ARG A 11 0.97 -8.80 -2.56
N ARG A 12 1.40 -9.98 -3.02
CA ARG A 12 2.27 -10.88 -2.23
C ARG A 12 3.63 -10.26 -1.92
N ARG A 13 4.11 -9.31 -2.72
CA ARG A 13 5.41 -8.65 -2.50
C ARG A 13 5.46 -7.94 -1.16
N TRP A 14 4.33 -7.50 -0.61
CA TRP A 14 4.25 -6.90 0.72
C TRP A 14 3.93 -7.89 1.86
N ASN A 15 3.73 -9.18 1.57
CA ASN A 15 3.54 -10.20 2.61
C ASN A 15 4.66 -10.26 3.66
N PRO A 16 5.96 -9.96 3.37
CA PRO A 16 6.99 -9.91 4.40
C PRO A 16 6.72 -8.92 5.54
N GLY A 17 5.83 -7.94 5.32
CA GLY A 17 5.37 -7.01 6.34
C GLY A 17 4.24 -7.56 7.23
N VAL A 18 3.57 -8.64 6.85
CA VAL A 18 2.46 -9.21 7.63
C VAL A 18 2.98 -9.67 8.99
N GLY A 19 2.26 -9.31 10.05
CA GLY A 19 2.66 -9.55 11.43
C GLY A 19 3.58 -8.47 12.03
N ARG A 20 4.16 -7.58 11.21
CA ARG A 20 5.08 -6.52 11.64
C ARG A 20 4.35 -5.19 11.86
N LYS A 21 4.90 -4.36 12.75
CA LYS A 21 4.40 -2.99 13.01
C LYS A 21 5.01 -2.03 12.01
N VAL A 22 4.28 -1.01 11.59
CA VAL A 22 4.84 0.10 10.83
C VAL A 22 5.60 1.02 11.80
N GLU A 23 6.85 1.31 11.50
CA GLU A 23 7.66 2.27 12.25
C GLU A 23 7.66 3.66 11.59
N LYS A 24 7.66 3.68 10.26
CA LYS A 24 7.63 4.91 9.46
C LYS A 24 6.74 4.74 8.23
N ALA A 25 6.02 5.79 7.88
CA ALA A 25 5.27 5.88 6.65
C ALA A 25 5.73 7.11 5.86
N PHE A 26 6.03 6.93 4.59
CA PHE A 26 6.46 7.98 3.69
C PHE A 26 5.59 7.97 2.43
N LEU A 27 5.09 9.15 2.06
CA LEU A 27 4.41 9.39 0.80
C LEU A 27 5.05 10.61 0.17
N ASN A 28 5.52 10.49 -1.07
CA ASN A 28 6.14 11.58 -1.79
C ASN A 28 5.09 12.68 -2.08
N PRO A 29 5.21 13.89 -1.49
CA PRO A 29 4.21 14.94 -1.62
C PRO A 29 4.11 15.52 -3.04
N LYS A 30 5.13 15.30 -3.89
CA LYS A 30 5.14 15.74 -5.29
C LYS A 30 4.53 14.71 -6.24
N ALA A 31 4.33 13.47 -5.78
CA ALA A 31 3.83 12.39 -6.62
C ALA A 31 2.30 12.41 -6.68
N ARG A 32 1.74 12.23 -7.88
CA ARG A 32 0.27 12.25 -8.09
C ARG A 32 -0.45 11.03 -7.52
N ILE A 33 0.28 9.98 -7.13
CA ILE A 33 -0.28 8.72 -6.64
C ILE A 33 -1.06 8.89 -5.33
N GLY A 34 -0.74 9.90 -4.52
CA GLY A 34 -1.32 10.13 -3.20
C GLY A 34 -2.25 11.34 -3.11
N ARG A 35 -2.72 11.86 -4.25
CA ARG A 35 -3.48 13.13 -4.35
C ARG A 35 -4.74 13.23 -3.46
N ASP A 36 -5.33 12.10 -3.08
CA ASP A 36 -6.56 12.04 -2.29
C ASP A 36 -6.29 11.57 -0.84
N VAL A 37 -5.03 11.57 -0.39
CA VAL A 37 -4.60 11.06 0.92
C VAL A 37 -4.21 12.21 1.85
N GLU A 38 -4.87 12.31 3.00
CA GLU A 38 -4.44 13.19 4.09
C GLU A 38 -3.25 12.54 4.81
N VAL A 39 -2.04 12.99 4.48
CA VAL A 39 -0.78 12.33 4.87
C VAL A 39 -0.61 12.30 6.39
N LYS A 40 -1.04 13.35 7.11
CA LYS A 40 -0.87 13.40 8.56
C LYS A 40 -1.76 12.36 9.26
N ALA A 41 -3.02 12.26 8.86
CA ALA A 41 -3.95 11.26 9.36
C ALA A 41 -3.49 9.84 9.01
N MET A 42 -3.06 9.61 7.77
CA MET A 42 -2.52 8.31 7.35
C MET A 42 -1.31 7.90 8.19
N THR A 43 -0.31 8.76 8.33
CA THR A 43 0.89 8.45 9.11
C THR A 43 0.56 8.21 10.58
N LYS A 44 -0.33 9.03 11.17
CA LYS A 44 -0.78 8.86 12.56
C LYS A 44 -1.49 7.52 12.79
N ALA A 45 -2.28 7.07 11.82
CA ALA A 45 -3.03 5.81 11.93
C ALA A 45 -2.15 4.58 11.67
N LEU A 46 -1.17 4.68 10.76
CA LEU A 46 -0.33 3.55 10.38
C LEU A 46 0.83 3.33 11.34
N VAL A 47 1.53 4.37 11.80
CA VAL A 47 2.68 4.20 12.69
C VAL A 47 2.26 3.53 13.99
N GLY A 48 2.94 2.44 14.33
CA GLY A 48 2.62 1.54 15.44
C GLY A 48 1.60 0.44 15.11
N ALA A 49 0.81 0.60 14.05
CA ALA A 49 -0.17 -0.41 13.61
C ALA A 49 0.52 -1.61 12.97
N LYS A 50 -0.04 -2.80 13.19
CA LYS A 50 0.47 -4.06 12.63
C LYS A 50 -0.25 -4.36 11.32
N LEU A 51 0.48 -4.73 10.26
CA LEU A 51 -0.13 -5.26 9.03
C LEU A 51 -0.66 -6.68 9.31
N ILE A 52 -1.96 -6.90 9.13
CA ILE A 52 -2.63 -8.14 9.51
C ILE A 52 -2.88 -9.03 8.29
N GLU A 53 -3.31 -8.42 7.18
CA GLU A 53 -3.67 -9.14 5.97
C GLU A 53 -3.49 -8.25 4.76
N SER A 54 -3.40 -8.89 3.60
CA SER A 54 -3.43 -8.24 2.31
C SER A 54 -4.37 -9.01 1.39
N LEU A 55 -5.14 -8.27 0.62
CA LEU A 55 -6.21 -8.76 -0.24
C LEU A 55 -6.00 -8.21 -1.66
N ALA A 56 -6.46 -8.97 -2.66
CA ALA A 56 -6.51 -8.54 -4.05
C ALA A 56 -7.91 -8.83 -4.60
N ALA A 57 -8.45 -7.88 -5.36
CA ALA A 57 -9.71 -8.05 -6.07
C ALA A 57 -9.71 -7.15 -7.31
N ALA A 58 -10.11 -7.71 -8.46
CA ALA A 58 -10.02 -7.04 -9.76
C ALA A 58 -8.63 -6.38 -9.97
N LYS A 59 -8.58 -5.05 -9.99
CA LYS A 59 -7.36 -4.24 -10.21
C LYS A 59 -6.87 -3.51 -8.97
N GLN A 60 -7.39 -3.90 -7.80
CA GLN A 60 -7.14 -3.26 -6.52
C GLN A 60 -6.46 -4.24 -5.56
N MET A 61 -5.57 -3.70 -4.73
CA MET A 61 -5.05 -4.37 -3.55
C MET A 61 -5.46 -3.59 -2.32
N ALA A 62 -5.71 -4.32 -1.24
CA ALA A 62 -5.99 -3.75 0.07
C ALA A 62 -5.07 -4.37 1.12
N PHE A 63 -4.59 -3.54 2.06
CA PHE A 63 -3.74 -3.94 3.16
C PHE A 63 -4.40 -3.47 4.45
N ARG A 64 -4.81 -4.41 5.30
CA ARG A 64 -5.48 -4.10 6.56
C ARG A 64 -4.48 -4.12 7.70
N PHE A 65 -4.53 -3.08 8.51
CA PHE A 65 -3.72 -2.91 9.70
C PHE A 65 -4.60 -3.00 10.95
N THR A 66 -3.97 -3.10 12.13
CA THR A 66 -4.68 -2.93 13.40
C THR A 66 -5.31 -1.53 13.52
N HIS A 67 -6.22 -1.36 14.48
CA HIS A 67 -6.89 -0.07 14.75
C HIS A 67 -7.73 0.46 13.58
N GLY A 68 -8.26 -0.46 12.75
CA GLY A 68 -9.18 -0.14 11.66
C GLY A 68 -8.56 0.60 10.49
N ALA A 69 -7.22 0.66 10.39
CA ALA A 69 -6.53 1.33 9.30
C ALA A 69 -6.37 0.43 8.07
N TRP A 70 -6.56 1.01 6.90
CA TRP A 70 -6.47 0.33 5.61
C TRP A 70 -5.69 1.18 4.60
N LEU A 71 -4.86 0.50 3.82
CA LEU A 71 -4.28 1.06 2.59
C LEU A 71 -4.86 0.35 1.38
N GLY A 72 -5.23 1.12 0.36
CA GLY A 72 -5.51 0.61 -0.97
C GLY A 72 -4.38 0.94 -1.93
N VAL A 73 -4.04 0.04 -2.84
CA VAL A 73 -3.09 0.30 -3.92
C VAL A 73 -3.69 -0.13 -5.26
N HIS A 74 -3.65 0.78 -6.24
CA HIS A 74 -3.92 0.49 -7.64
C HIS A 74 -2.63 0.74 -8.43
N LEU A 75 -2.14 -0.27 -9.16
CA LEU A 75 -0.83 -0.19 -9.83
C LEU A 75 -0.78 0.79 -11.01
N GLY A 76 -1.92 1.05 -11.66
CA GLY A 76 -1.93 1.85 -12.88
C GLY A 76 -1.30 1.07 -14.04
N MET A 77 -0.31 1.65 -14.72
CA MET A 77 0.34 1.01 -15.87
C MET A 77 1.72 0.43 -15.56
N THR A 78 2.52 1.14 -14.76
CA THR A 78 3.93 0.82 -14.46
C THR A 78 4.20 0.63 -12.97
N GLY A 79 3.17 0.79 -12.15
CA GLY A 79 3.28 0.63 -10.72
C GLY A 79 3.63 -0.81 -10.36
N ARG A 80 4.45 -0.98 -9.34
CA ARG A 80 4.82 -2.28 -8.79
C ARG A 80 5.10 -2.19 -7.30
N LEU A 81 4.84 -3.29 -6.61
CA LEU A 81 5.18 -3.43 -5.20
C LEU A 81 6.50 -4.18 -5.04
N GLU A 82 7.39 -3.62 -4.23
CA GLU A 82 8.66 -4.21 -3.86
C GLU A 82 8.73 -4.34 -2.33
N ALA A 83 9.53 -5.29 -1.85
CA ALA A 83 9.93 -5.35 -0.45
C ALA A 83 11.40 -5.72 -0.35
N GLY A 84 12.09 -5.13 0.62
CA GLY A 84 13.52 -5.29 0.81
C GLY A 84 13.92 -4.93 2.23
N GLU A 85 15.23 -4.91 2.48
CA GLU A 85 15.78 -4.28 3.69
C GLU A 85 15.86 -2.76 3.49
N ALA A 86 15.93 -2.00 4.59
CA ALA A 86 15.98 -0.54 4.59
C ALA A 86 17.29 0.08 4.06
N ASP A 87 18.26 -0.75 3.67
CA ASP A 87 19.55 -0.33 3.12
C ASP A 87 19.55 -0.15 1.59
N ARG A 88 18.45 -0.50 0.91
CA ARG A 88 18.28 -0.26 -0.52
C ARG A 88 18.37 1.24 -0.84
N GLU A 89 19.18 1.57 -1.83
CA GLU A 89 19.26 2.94 -2.34
C GLU A 89 17.89 3.40 -2.88
N PRO A 90 17.38 4.55 -2.42
CA PRO A 90 16.08 5.05 -2.87
C PRO A 90 16.13 5.47 -4.33
N THR A 91 15.07 5.15 -5.08
CA THR A 91 14.93 5.59 -6.48
C THR A 91 14.02 6.82 -6.57
N PRO A 92 14.12 7.65 -7.63
CA PRO A 92 13.20 8.77 -7.86
C PRO A 92 11.73 8.35 -7.99
N TYR A 93 11.47 7.06 -8.23
CA TYR A 93 10.14 6.50 -8.48
C TYR A 93 9.51 5.85 -7.23
N ASP A 94 10.25 5.79 -6.12
CA ASP A 94 9.78 5.26 -4.85
C ASP A 94 8.84 6.28 -4.20
N HIS A 95 7.56 6.21 -4.56
CA HIS A 95 6.61 7.26 -4.23
C HIS A 95 5.86 6.99 -2.92
N PHE A 96 5.77 5.75 -2.47
CA PHE A 96 5.22 5.42 -1.16
C PHE A 96 6.03 4.30 -0.51
N LYS A 97 6.33 4.45 0.78
CA LYS A 97 7.13 3.50 1.55
C LYS A 97 6.58 3.31 2.96
N LEU A 98 6.61 2.07 3.44
CA LEU A 98 6.44 1.72 4.84
C LEU A 98 7.72 1.06 5.35
N THR A 99 8.31 1.60 6.40
CA THR A 99 9.37 0.92 7.14
C THR A 99 8.70 0.12 8.25
N MET A 100 8.91 -1.19 8.23
CA MET A 100 8.32 -2.16 9.16
C MET A 100 9.33 -2.53 10.25
N SER A 101 8.83 -2.92 11.41
CA SER A 101 9.65 -3.37 12.54
C SER A 101 10.60 -4.49 12.14
N GLY A 102 11.87 -4.33 12.50
CA GLY A 102 12.96 -5.24 12.10
C GLY A 102 13.55 -4.92 10.72
N GLY A 103 13.47 -3.67 10.27
CA GLY A 103 14.25 -3.16 9.13
C GLY A 103 13.69 -3.43 7.73
N LYS A 104 12.54 -4.11 7.62
CA LYS A 104 11.92 -4.40 6.32
C LYS A 104 11.23 -3.16 5.74
N GLU A 105 11.47 -2.83 4.47
CA GLU A 105 10.71 -1.81 3.75
C GLU A 105 9.72 -2.42 2.76
N LEU A 106 8.52 -1.83 2.70
CA LEU A 106 7.49 -2.09 1.71
C LEU A 106 7.37 -0.86 0.81
N ILE A 107 7.62 -1.01 -0.48
CA ILE A 107 7.79 0.10 -1.40
C ILE A 107 6.77 -0.02 -2.54
N PHE A 108 6.11 1.09 -2.86
CA PHE A 108 5.36 1.26 -4.09
C PHE A 108 6.13 2.17 -5.05
N VAL A 109 6.57 1.57 -6.15
CA VAL A 109 7.33 2.24 -7.20
C VAL A 109 6.39 2.51 -8.37
N ASP A 110 6.30 3.75 -8.85
CA ASP A 110 5.48 4.07 -10.03
C ASP A 110 6.06 5.20 -10.90
N PRO A 111 6.91 4.89 -11.89
CA PRO A 111 7.56 5.89 -12.73
C PRO A 111 6.61 6.83 -13.48
N ARG A 112 5.39 6.37 -13.83
CA ARG A 112 4.40 7.18 -14.57
C ARG A 112 3.40 7.87 -13.68
N GLN A 113 3.39 7.57 -12.37
CA GLN A 113 2.46 8.14 -11.39
C GLN A 113 0.97 7.99 -11.77
N PHE A 114 0.63 6.89 -12.45
CA PHE A 114 -0.74 6.55 -12.85
C PHE A 114 -1.44 5.65 -11.83
N GLY A 115 -0.66 5.04 -10.94
CA GLY A 115 -1.16 4.31 -9.80
C GLY A 115 -1.76 5.23 -8.75
N ARG A 116 -2.34 4.60 -7.73
CA ARG A 116 -2.95 5.31 -6.61
C ARG A 116 -2.66 4.60 -5.30
N VAL A 117 -2.46 5.41 -4.26
CA VAL A 117 -2.54 5.01 -2.87
C VAL A 117 -3.82 5.59 -2.30
N LEU A 118 -4.59 4.76 -1.63
CA LEU A 118 -5.81 5.13 -0.91
C LEU A 118 -5.58 4.86 0.57
N PHE A 119 -6.15 5.69 1.43
CA PHE A 119 -6.13 5.48 2.87
C PHE A 119 -7.55 5.56 3.41
N TRP A 120 -7.85 4.71 4.39
CA TRP A 120 -9.10 4.76 5.14
C TRP A 120 -8.88 4.26 6.56
N GLN A 121 -9.59 4.84 7.52
CA GLN A 121 -9.63 4.36 8.89
C GLN A 121 -11.07 4.34 9.40
N GLY A 122 -11.50 3.21 9.97
CA GLY A 122 -12.85 3.07 10.51
C GLY A 122 -13.22 1.64 10.86
N VAL A 123 -14.50 1.44 11.16
CA VAL A 123 -15.08 0.12 11.46
C VAL A 123 -15.53 -0.56 10.17
N GLY A 124 -15.12 -1.81 9.96
CA GLY A 124 -15.49 -2.60 8.79
C GLY A 124 -14.48 -2.49 7.65
N VAL A 125 -14.98 -2.57 6.42
CA VAL A 125 -14.19 -2.50 5.18
C VAL A 125 -14.30 -1.11 4.55
N PRO A 126 -13.25 -0.62 3.86
CA PRO A 126 -13.29 0.67 3.19
C PRO A 126 -14.37 0.76 2.10
N PRO A 127 -15.02 1.92 1.90
CA PRO A 127 -16.07 2.10 0.89
C PRO A 127 -15.62 1.83 -0.55
N TRP A 128 -14.33 1.98 -0.87
CA TRP A 128 -13.80 1.62 -2.19
C TRP A 128 -13.68 0.11 -2.38
N TRP A 129 -13.57 -0.68 -1.31
CA TRP A 129 -13.42 -2.13 -1.37
C TRP A 129 -14.78 -2.78 -1.51
N SER A 130 -15.75 -2.31 -0.72
CA SER A 130 -17.11 -2.86 -0.67
C SER A 130 -17.86 -2.71 -2.00
N LYS A 131 -17.41 -1.83 -2.89
CA LYS A 131 -17.97 -1.60 -4.22
C LYS A 131 -17.39 -2.52 -5.30
N ILE A 132 -16.36 -3.31 -4.99
CA ILE A 132 -15.77 -4.25 -5.95
C ILE A 132 -16.73 -5.44 -6.09
N PRO A 133 -17.19 -5.75 -7.32
CA PRO A 133 -18.02 -6.93 -7.54
C PRO A 133 -17.30 -8.21 -7.12
N PRO A 134 -18.03 -9.23 -6.62
CA PRO A 134 -17.44 -10.53 -6.37
C PRO A 134 -16.85 -11.12 -7.67
N ALA A 135 -15.79 -11.92 -7.53
CA ALA A 135 -15.27 -12.67 -8.66
C ALA A 135 -16.35 -13.63 -9.19
N ILE A 136 -16.52 -13.66 -10.52
CA ILE A 136 -17.40 -14.57 -11.24
C ILE A 136 -16.74 -15.95 -11.32
#